data_AF-A0A7W3T8M6-F1
#
_entry.id   AF-A0A7W3T8M6-F1
#
_cell.length_a   1.000
_cell.length_b   1.000
_cell.length_c   1.000
_cell.angle_alpha   90.00
_cell.angle_beta   90.00
_cell.angle_gamma   90.00
#
_symmetry.space_group_name_H-M   'P 1'
#
loop_
_entity.id
_entity.type
_entity.pdbx_description
1 polymer ?
#
loop_
_entity_poly.entity_id
_entity_poly.type
_entity_poly.pdbx_seq_one_letter_code
_entity_poly.pdbx_strand_id
1 'polypeptide(L)'
;MRSEPTPFVGGPLDGRVLPVLLGMTGRPPKEYRVPVPGPDGSVSEEHVYRLEARGHTRRLGLVRGWRYVYDPDPAPRQGPRWPWSRPSGTPARDGEEPAPRPGDDPPAQRDERRDGG
;
A
#
# COMPACT_ATOMS: atom_id res chain seq x y z
N MET A 1 -8.67 12.86 -17.06
CA MET A 1 -7.32 12.43 -16.65
C MET A 1 -6.65 11.72 -17.82
N ARG A 2 -5.35 11.91 -18.05
CA ARG A 2 -4.60 11.29 -19.15
C ARG A 2 -3.83 10.07 -18.63
N SER A 3 -3.67 9.04 -19.44
CA SER A 3 -2.78 7.91 -19.17
C SER A 3 -1.70 7.78 -20.24
N GLU A 4 -0.56 7.20 -19.88
CA GLU A 4 0.54 6.85 -20.79
C GLU A 4 0.76 5.33 -20.79
N PRO A 5 0.84 4.66 -21.95
CA PRO A 5 1.23 3.26 -22.04
C PRO A 5 2.69 3.12 -21.58
N THR A 6 2.88 2.62 -20.37
CA THR A 6 4.19 2.55 -19.71
C THR A 6 4.64 1.09 -19.58
N PRO A 7 5.80 0.72 -20.12
CA PRO A 7 6.37 -0.62 -20.02
C PRO A 7 6.97 -0.89 -18.65
N PHE A 8 6.83 -2.12 -18.19
CA PHE A 8 7.37 -2.67 -16.95
C PHE A 8 8.49 -3.66 -17.28
N VAL A 9 9.58 -3.61 -16.51
CA VAL A 9 10.78 -4.41 -16.71
C VAL A 9 11.18 -5.07 -15.39
N GLY A 10 11.45 -6.38 -15.43
CA GLY A 10 11.74 -7.20 -14.27
C GLY A 10 10.50 -7.54 -13.43
N GLY A 11 10.67 -8.43 -12.47
CA GLY A 11 9.62 -8.84 -11.55
C GLY A 11 8.39 -9.46 -12.24
N PRO A 12 7.26 -9.56 -11.53
CA PRO A 12 6.06 -10.24 -12.03
C PRO A 12 5.35 -9.55 -13.21
N LEU A 13 5.62 -8.26 -13.46
CA LEU A 13 5.03 -7.51 -14.56
C LEU A 13 5.97 -7.35 -15.76
N ASP A 14 7.09 -8.09 -15.78
CA ASP A 14 8.06 -8.00 -16.87
C ASP A 14 7.41 -8.18 -18.25
N GLY A 15 7.84 -7.35 -19.20
CA GLY A 15 7.33 -7.33 -20.57
C GLY A 15 5.94 -6.74 -20.76
N ARG A 16 5.22 -6.40 -19.68
CA ARG A 16 3.88 -5.79 -19.78
C ARG A 16 3.97 -4.29 -20.06
N VAL A 17 2.95 -3.79 -20.74
CA VAL A 17 2.73 -2.34 -20.93
C VAL A 17 1.37 -2.00 -20.35
N LEU A 18 1.35 -1.13 -19.35
CA LEU A 18 0.11 -0.73 -18.67
C LEU A 18 -0.20 0.75 -18.90
N PRO A 19 -1.47 1.14 -19.05
CA PRO A 19 -1.85 2.54 -19.06
C PRO A 19 -1.72 3.11 -17.64
N VAL A 20 -0.70 3.95 -17.42
CA VAL A 20 -0.46 4.58 -16.12
C VAL A 20 -1.00 5.99 -16.12
N LEU A 21 -1.77 6.34 -15.10
CA LEU A 21 -2.33 7.67 -14.95
C LEU A 21 -1.22 8.72 -14.76
N LEU A 22 -1.35 9.82 -15.49
CA LEU A 22 -0.43 10.95 -15.38
C LEU A 22 -0.97 11.95 -14.36
N GLY A 23 -0.07 12.49 -13.54
CA GLY A 23 -0.36 13.63 -12.68
C GLY A 23 -0.54 14.92 -13.49
N MET A 24 -0.83 16.02 -12.79
CA MET A 24 -0.94 17.36 -13.41
C MET A 24 0.32 17.76 -14.19
N THR A 25 1.49 17.25 -13.78
CA THR A 25 2.79 17.48 -14.42
C THR A 25 2.98 16.66 -15.72
N GLY A 26 2.02 15.82 -16.09
CA GLY A 26 2.13 14.92 -17.24
C GLY A 26 3.14 13.79 -17.04
N ARG A 27 3.61 13.58 -15.80
CA ARG A 27 4.57 12.51 -15.46
C ARG A 27 3.83 11.37 -14.75
N PRO A 28 4.17 10.11 -15.05
CA PRO A 28 3.72 8.99 -14.24
C PRO A 28 4.21 9.14 -12.79
N PRO A 29 3.58 8.45 -11.83
CA PRO A 29 4.08 8.35 -10.47
C PRO A 29 5.55 7.92 -10.42
N LYS A 30 6.29 8.32 -9.37
CA LYS A 30 7.68 7.90 -9.21
C LYS A 30 7.80 6.41 -8.89
N GLU A 31 6.80 5.87 -8.20
CA GLU A 31 6.74 4.47 -7.78
C GLU A 31 5.38 3.89 -8.13
N TYR A 32 5.38 2.66 -8.61
CA TYR A 32 4.19 1.85 -8.81
C TYR A 32 4.27 0.64 -7.89
N ARG A 33 3.22 0.42 -7.09
CA ARG A 33 3.17 -0.60 -6.05
C ARG A 33 2.03 -1.56 -6.32
N VAL A 34 2.32 -2.85 -6.27
CA VAL A 34 1.35 -3.92 -6.51
C VAL A 34 1.25 -4.76 -5.24
N PRO A 35 0.14 -4.67 -4.50
CA PRO A 35 -0.08 -5.53 -3.34
C PRO A 35 -0.32 -6.96 -3.83
N VAL A 36 0.37 -7.91 -3.20
CA VAL A 36 0.17 -9.34 -3.38
C VAL A 36 -0.80 -9.81 -2.30
N PRO A 37 -1.98 -10.35 -2.67
CA PRO A 37 -2.90 -10.91 -1.70
C PRO A 37 -2.30 -12.20 -1.12
N GLY A 38 -2.35 -12.30 0.20
CA GLY A 38 -2.03 -13.49 0.97
C GLY A 38 -3.16 -14.51 0.96
N PRO A 39 -2.91 -15.70 1.54
CA PRO A 39 -3.91 -16.77 1.64
C PRO A 39 -5.21 -16.31 2.31
N ASP A 40 -5.09 -15.41 3.28
CA ASP A 40 -6.21 -14.88 4.08
C ASP A 40 -6.74 -13.54 3.53
N GLY A 41 -6.33 -13.14 2.32
CA GLY A 41 -6.72 -11.87 1.70
C GLY A 41 -6.02 -10.62 2.25
N SER A 42 -5.12 -10.77 3.22
CA SER A 42 -4.23 -9.71 3.69
C SER A 42 -3.16 -9.37 2.65
N VAL A 43 -2.49 -8.22 2.73
CA VAL A 43 -1.35 -7.94 1.84
C VAL A 43 -0.12 -8.62 2.43
N SER A 44 0.32 -9.73 1.82
CA SER A 44 1.50 -10.47 2.28
C SER A 44 2.80 -9.83 1.82
N GLU A 45 2.83 -9.31 0.60
CA GLU A 45 4.00 -8.70 -0.02
C GLU A 45 3.58 -7.53 -0.92
N GLU A 46 4.48 -6.58 -1.16
CA GLU A 46 4.26 -5.49 -2.12
C GLU A 46 5.41 -5.47 -3.14
N HIS A 47 5.08 -5.63 -4.42
CA HIS A 47 6.05 -5.46 -5.49
C HIS A 47 6.15 -3.99 -5.88
N VAL A 48 7.37 -3.45 -5.83
CA VAL A 48 7.62 -2.04 -6.11
C VAL A 48 8.36 -1.90 -7.43
N TYR A 49 7.93 -0.93 -8.23
CA TYR A 49 8.61 -0.55 -9.46
C TYR A 49 8.95 0.93 -9.44
N ARG A 50 10.17 1.28 -9.84
CA ARG A 50 10.66 2.67 -9.92
C ARG A 50 10.57 3.21 -11.33
N LEU A 51 10.14 4.47 -11.44
CA LEU A 51 10.07 5.17 -12.71
C LEU A 51 11.47 5.57 -13.19
N GLU A 52 11.83 5.14 -14.40
CA GLU A 52 13.07 5.50 -15.08
C GLU A 52 12.80 6.13 -16.45
N ALA A 53 13.70 7.02 -16.88
CA ALA A 53 13.69 7.54 -18.24
C ALA A 53 14.12 6.43 -19.22
N ARG A 54 13.34 6.21 -20.28
CA ARG A 54 13.74 5.27 -21.36
C ARG A 54 14.88 5.79 -22.22
N GLY A 55 15.13 7.08 -22.19
CA GLY A 55 16.15 7.75 -22.97
C GLY A 55 15.87 9.24 -23.09
N HIS A 56 16.84 9.98 -23.60
CA HIS A 56 16.78 11.43 -23.74
C HIS A 56 16.88 11.84 -25.22
N THR A 57 16.30 12.98 -25.60
CA THR A 57 16.47 13.54 -26.95
C THR A 57 17.88 14.12 -27.09
N ARG A 58 18.55 13.83 -28.22
CA ARG A 58 19.95 14.25 -28.45
C ARG A 58 20.19 15.76 -28.43
N ARG A 59 19.17 16.56 -28.74
CA ARG A 59 19.30 18.03 -28.89
C ARG A 59 18.82 18.84 -27.70
N LEU A 60 17.86 18.32 -26.94
CA LEU A 60 17.20 19.07 -25.85
C LEU A 60 17.23 18.33 -24.51
N GLY A 61 17.76 17.11 -24.45
CA GLY A 61 17.81 16.31 -23.21
C GLY A 61 16.43 15.91 -22.69
N LEU A 62 15.36 16.04 -23.49
CA LEU A 62 14.00 15.73 -23.07
C LEU A 62 13.81 14.21 -22.97
N VAL A 63 13.19 13.75 -21.90
CA VAL A 63 12.89 12.33 -21.71
C VAL A 63 11.93 11.85 -22.80
N ARG A 64 12.29 10.80 -23.55
CA ARG A 64 11.52 10.23 -24.67
C ARG A 64 10.46 9.21 -24.22
N GLY A 65 10.05 9.27 -22.96
CA GLY A 65 9.11 8.34 -22.35
C GLY A 65 9.70 7.63 -21.13
N TRP A 66 8.82 6.95 -20.41
CA TRP A 66 9.14 6.35 -19.12
C TRP A 66 9.04 4.84 -19.17
N ARG A 67 9.69 4.18 -18.21
CA ARG A 67 9.51 2.76 -17.92
C ARG A 67 9.50 2.56 -16.41
N TYR A 68 8.88 1.49 -15.96
CA TYR A 68 8.96 1.04 -14.59
C TYR A 68 9.93 -0.14 -14.50
N VAL A 69 10.89 -0.07 -13.57
CA VAL A 69 11.85 -1.14 -13.31
C VAL A 69 11.59 -1.72 -11.93
N TYR A 70 11.51 -3.04 -11.84
CA TYR A 70 11.29 -3.75 -10.59
C TYR A 70 12.42 -3.50 -9.60
N ASP A 71 12.04 -3.17 -8.37
CA ASP A 71 12.93 -2.98 -7.23
C ASP A 71 12.70 -4.13 -6.24
N PRO A 72 13.62 -5.12 -6.17
CA PRO A 72 13.47 -6.27 -5.27
C PRO A 72 13.73 -5.93 -3.80
N ASP A 73 14.36 -4.79 -3.50
CA ASP A 73 14.62 -4.33 -2.14
C ASP A 73 14.23 -2.85 -1.98
N PRO A 74 12.92 -2.55 -2.05
CA PRO A 74 12.44 -1.19 -1.97
C PRO A 74 12.47 -0.67 -0.53
N ALA A 75 12.92 0.56 -0.36
CA ALA A 75 12.89 1.22 0.93
C ALA A 75 11.44 1.27 1.47
N PRO A 76 11.24 1.08 2.79
CA PRO A 76 9.92 1.10 3.40
C PRO A 76 9.23 2.45 3.16
N ARG A 77 7.91 2.40 3.01
CA ARG A 77 7.10 3.58 2.73
C ARG A 77 7.18 4.54 3.91
N GLN A 78 7.79 5.69 3.70
CA GLN A 78 7.80 6.74 4.71
C GLN A 78 6.42 7.39 4.68
N GLY A 79 5.56 6.97 5.62
CA GLY A 79 4.26 7.58 5.82
C GLY A 79 4.43 9.09 6.12
N PRO A 80 3.48 9.92 5.69
CA PRO A 80 3.46 11.32 6.10
C PRO A 80 3.51 11.41 7.64
N ARG A 81 4.51 12.11 8.20
CA ARG A 81 4.68 12.26 9.66
C ARG A 81 3.74 13.32 10.22
N TRP A 82 2.45 13.03 10.21
CA TRP A 82 1.49 13.86 10.95
C TRP A 82 1.43 13.40 12.40
N PRO A 83 1.11 14.30 13.34
CA PRO A 83 1.00 13.94 14.76
C PRO A 83 -0.17 12.97 15.05
N TRP A 84 -1.03 12.69 14.07
CA TRP A 84 -2.14 11.72 14.17
C TRP A 84 -1.97 10.49 13.25
N SER A 85 -0.82 10.34 12.59
CA SER A 85 -0.57 9.16 11.75
C SER A 85 -0.28 7.95 12.64
N ARG A 86 -1.16 6.92 12.58
CA ARG A 86 -0.89 5.62 13.23
C ARG A 86 0.23 4.89 12.49
N PRO A 87 1.19 4.26 13.19
CA PRO A 87 2.27 3.52 12.57
C PRO A 87 1.69 2.34 11.78
N SER A 88 2.02 2.28 10.49
CA SER A 88 1.66 1.18 9.61
C SER A 88 2.69 0.07 9.80
N GLY A 89 2.37 -0.97 10.57
CA GLY A 89 3.23 -2.15 10.67
C GLY A 89 3.14 -2.90 11.98
N THR A 90 2.09 -3.70 12.16
CA THR A 90 2.22 -5.00 12.81
C THR A 90 1.14 -5.90 12.19
N PRO A 91 1.47 -7.00 11.50
CA PRO A 91 0.46 -8.03 11.26
C PRO A 91 -0.02 -8.47 12.63
N ALA A 92 -1.31 -8.27 12.89
CA ALA A 92 -1.94 -8.76 14.11
C ALA A 92 -1.65 -10.25 14.18
N ARG A 93 -1.01 -10.67 15.27
CA ARG A 93 -0.94 -12.09 15.61
C ARG A 93 -2.37 -12.55 15.80
N ASP A 94 -2.82 -13.46 14.96
CA ASP A 94 -4.07 -14.17 15.15
C ASP A 94 -4.05 -14.81 16.55
N GLY A 95 -5.05 -14.47 17.38
CA GLY A 95 -5.39 -15.27 18.56
C GLY A 95 -5.39 -14.59 19.93
N GLU A 96 -5.19 -13.27 20.06
CA GLU A 96 -5.50 -12.60 21.34
C GLU A 96 -6.76 -11.74 21.15
N GLU A 97 -7.87 -12.22 21.73
CA GLU A 97 -9.06 -11.41 21.93
C GLU A 97 -8.64 -10.08 22.58
N PRO A 98 -8.92 -8.92 21.95
CA PRO A 98 -8.46 -7.66 22.49
C PRO A 98 -9.13 -7.45 23.85
N ALA A 99 -8.30 -7.41 24.90
CA ALA A 99 -8.74 -7.14 26.25
C ALA A 99 -9.69 -5.92 26.29
N PRO A 100 -10.79 -5.98 27.07
CA PRO A 100 -11.80 -4.93 27.09
C PRO A 100 -11.14 -3.59 27.42
N ARG A 101 -11.57 -2.55 26.70
CA ARG A 101 -11.12 -1.18 26.95
C ARG A 101 -11.53 -0.84 28.40
N PRO A 102 -10.69 -0.16 29.18
CA PRO A 102 -11.11 0.34 30.48
C PRO A 102 -12.30 1.29 30.28
N GLY A 103 -13.50 0.83 30.64
CA GLY A 103 -14.78 1.51 30.40
C GLY A 103 -15.91 0.62 29.84
N ASP A 104 -15.60 -0.57 29.32
CA ASP A 104 -16.61 -1.55 28.87
C ASP A 104 -16.98 -2.55 29.99
N ASP A 105 -17.20 -2.06 31.22
CA ASP A 105 -17.84 -2.88 32.25
C ASP A 105 -19.27 -3.21 31.78
N PRO A 106 -19.64 -4.49 31.59
CA PRO A 106 -21.02 -4.83 31.31
C PRO A 106 -21.88 -4.39 32.50
N PRO A 107 -23.08 -3.80 32.27
CA PRO A 107 -23.95 -3.46 33.38
C PRO A 107 -24.20 -4.72 34.20
N ALA A 108 -23.81 -4.67 35.48
CA ALA A 108 -23.99 -5.77 36.42
C ALA A 108 -25.42 -6.31 36.26
N GLN A 109 -25.52 -7.57 35.83
CA GLN A 109 -26.79 -8.26 35.74
C GLN A 109 -27.39 -8.25 37.14
N ARG A 110 -28.47 -7.50 37.29
CA ARG A 110 -29.26 -7.46 38.51
C ARG A 110 -29.87 -8.84 38.65
N ASP A 111 -29.25 -9.68 39.49
CA ASP A 111 -29.75 -11.01 39.84
C ASP A 111 -31.17 -10.84 40.42
N GLU A 112 -32.16 -11.13 39.57
CA GLU A 112 -33.55 -11.29 39.94
C GLU A 112 -33.66 -12.63 40.67
N ARG A 113 -33.32 -12.63 41.96
CA ARG A 113 -33.63 -13.74 42.88
C ARG A 113 -34.90 -13.39 43.63
N ARG A 114 -36.02 -13.89 43.11
CA ARG A 114 -37.17 -14.27 43.93
C ARG A 114 -36.71 -15.28 44.98
N ASP A 115 -37.18 -15.11 46.21
CA ASP A 115 -37.61 -16.11 47.22
C ASP A 115 -37.80 -15.30 48.52
N GLY A 116 -39.00 -15.13 49.08
CA GLY A 116 -39.78 -16.16 49.77
C GLY A 116 -39.64 -15.96 51.29
N GLY A 117 -40.69 -15.45 51.95
CA GLY A 117 -40.75 -15.22 53.40
C GLY A 117 -41.89 -14.32 53.82
#